data_AF-A0A424Y0A1-F1
#
_entry.id   AF-A0A424Y0A1-F1
#
_cell.length_a   1.000
_cell.length_b   1.000
_cell.length_c   1.000
_cell.angle_alpha   90.00
_cell.angle_beta   90.00
_cell.angle_gamma   90.00
#
_symmetry.space_group_name_H-M   'P 1'
#
loop_
_entity.id
_entity.type
_entity.pdbx_description
1 polymer ?
#
loop_
_entity_poly.entity_id
_entity_poly.type
_entity_poly.pdbx_seq_one_letter_code
_entity_poly.pdbx_strand_id
1 'polypeptide(L)' 'MLEVFQKANLVASTHTTVLLTGETGVGKSTLARHIHLSSGSRDKPF' A
#
# COMPACT_ATOMS: atom_id res chain seq x y z
N MET A 1 3.97 12.03 -7.51
CA MET A 1 2.98 11.59 -6.49
C MET A 1 1.95 10.62 -7.08
N LEU A 2 1.35 10.91 -8.24
CA LEU A 2 0.35 10.04 -8.89
C LEU A 2 0.84 8.59 -9.14
N GLU A 3 2.10 8.43 -9.55
CA GLU A 3 2.69 7.13 -9.91
C GLU A 3 2.73 6.14 -8.72
N VAL A 4 3.00 6.61 -7.51
CA VAL A 4 3.03 5.76 -6.31
C VAL A 4 1.65 5.20 -6.02
N PHE A 5 0.60 6.00 -6.17
CA PHE A 5 -0.79 5.56 -5.98
C PHE A 5 -1.25 4.60 -7.09
N GLN A 6 -0.81 4.82 -8.34
CA GLN A 6 -1.08 3.89 -9.44
C GLN A 6 -0.44 2.51 -9.17
N LYS A 7 0.83 2.49 -8.74
CA LYS A 7 1.53 1.26 -8.34
C LYS A 7 0.86 0.60 -7.14
N ALA A 8 0.47 1.38 -6.13
CA ALA A 8 -0.26 0.89 -4.95
C ALA A 8 -1.58 0.21 -5.32
N ASN A 9 -2.36 0.81 -6.22
CA ASN A 9 -3.62 0.23 -6.71
C ASN A 9 -3.39 -1.05 -7.50
N LEU A 10 -2.34 -1.12 -8.31
CA LEU A 10 -1.98 -2.30 -9.08
C LEU A 10 -1.64 -3.48 -8.16
N VAL A 11 -0.85 -3.25 -7.11
CA VAL A 11 -0.43 -4.32 -6.20
C VAL A 11 -1.53 -4.72 -5.21
N ALA A 12 -2.46 -3.81 -4.88
CA ALA A 12 -3.54 -4.08 -3.92
C ALA A 12 -4.44 -5.26 -4.34
N SER A 13 -4.64 -5.48 -5.64
CA SER A 13 -5.41 -6.62 -6.15
C SER A 13 -4.67 -7.95 -6.10
N THR A 14 -3.38 -7.96 -5.75
CA THR A 14 -2.52 -9.14 -5.76
C THR A 14 -2.13 -9.60 -4.36
N HIS A 15 -1.91 -10.90 -4.19
CA HIS A 15 -1.42 -11.47 -2.94
C HIS A 15 0.11 -11.55 -2.93
N THR A 16 0.77 -10.38 -2.93
CA THR A 16 2.24 -10.27 -2.96
C THR A 16 2.77 -9.40 -1.82
N THR A 17 4.02 -9.61 -1.46
CA THR A 17 4.72 -8.77 -0.47
C THR A 17 5.21 -7.48 -1.13
N VAL A 18 4.91 -6.34 -0.51
CA VAL A 18 5.30 -5.00 -1.00
C VAL A 18 6.35 -4.39 -0.07
N LEU A 19 7.48 -3.96 -0.63
CA LEU A 19 8.50 -3.18 0.08
C LEU A 19 8.27 -1.69 -0.17
N LEU A 20 8.01 -0.92 0.89
CA LEU A 20 7.90 0.53 0.82
C LEU A 20 9.22 1.18 1.23
N THR A 21 9.84 1.89 0.29
CA THR A 21 11.09 2.63 0.51
C THR A 21 10.84 4.14 0.64
N GLY A 22 11.80 4.85 1.24
CA GLY A 22 11.75 6.30 1.42
C GLY A 22 12.17 6.72 2.83
N GLU A 23 12.36 8.03 3.03
CA GLU A 23 12.83 8.62 4.28
C GLU A 23 11.80 8.51 5.42
N THR A 24 12.26 8.69 6.67
CA THR A 24 11.38 8.72 7.83
C THR A 24 10.42 9.91 7.75
N GLY A 25 9.15 9.72 8.12
CA GLY A 25 8.15 10.80 8.12
C GLY A 25 7.40 11.03 6.79
N VAL A 26 7.77 10.36 5.69
CA VAL A 26 7.10 10.54 4.37
C VAL A 26 5.72 9.87 4.22
N GLY A 27 5.19 9.26 5.29
CA GLY A 27 3.84 8.65 5.28
C GLY A 27 3.74 7.22 4.72
N LYS A 28 4.83 6.43 4.74
CA LYS A 28 4.83 5.02 4.28
C LYS A 28 3.78 4.15 4.98
N SER A 29 3.54 4.36 6.27
CA SER A 29 2.51 3.64 7.03
C SER A 29 1.09 3.95 6.54
N THR A 30 0.83 5.21 6.19
CA THR A 30 -0.43 5.64 5.59
C THR A 30 -0.63 5.00 4.22
N LEU A 31 0.42 4.94 3.39
CA LEU A 31 0.37 4.26 2.10
C LEU A 31 0.14 2.76 2.24
N ALA A 32 0.81 2.09 3.18
CA ALA A 32 0.59 0.68 3.47
C ALA A 32 -0.87 0.40 3.88
N ARG A 33 -1.45 1.25 4.75
CA ARG A 33 -2.85 1.14 5.15
C ARG A 33 -3.80 1.32 3.96
N HIS A 34 -3.49 2.25 3.06
CA HIS A 34 -4.27 2.43 1.83
C HIS A 34 -4.23 1.18 0.94
N ILE A 35 -3.05 0.58 0.73
CA ILE A 35 -2.92 -0.68 -0.02
C ILE A 35 -3.74 -1.80 0.63
N HIS A 36 -3.68 -1.95 1.95
CA HIS A 36 -4.44 -2.96 2.69
C HIS A 36 -5.96 -2.79 2.50
N LEU A 37 -6.47 -1.57 2.68
CA LEU A 37 -7.90 -1.25 2.52
C LEU A 37 -8.39 -1.46 1.08
N SER A 38 -7.52 -1.23 0.09
CA SER A 38 -7.82 -1.48 -1.32
C SER A 38 -7.67 -2.94 -1.74
N SER A 39 -7.14 -3.81 -0.86
CA SER A 39 -6.86 -5.22 -1.17
C SER A 39 -8.01 -6.17 -0.85
N GLY A 40 -7.83 -7.44 -1.20
CA GLY A 40 -8.71 -8.54 -0.77
C GLY A 40 -8.62 -8.85 0.73
N SER A 41 -7.66 -8.27 1.46
CA SER A 41 -7.48 -8.44 2.91
C SER A 41 -8.04 -7.27 3.73
N ARG A 42 -8.82 -6.36 3.13
CA ARG A 42 -9.35 -5.17 3.80
C ARG A 42 -10.09 -5.44 5.12
N ASP A 43 -10.75 -6.60 5.22
CA ASP A 43 -11.52 -7.02 6.40
C ASP A 43 -10.69 -7.77 7.45
N LYS A 44 -9.39 -7.96 7.18
CA LYS A 44 -8.42 -8.58 8.09
C LYS A 44 -7.66 -7.50 8.86
N PRO A 45 -7.07 -7.85 10.02
CA PRO A 45 -6.15 -6.95 10.74
C PRO A 45 -5.03 -6.42 9.84
N PHE A 46 -4.61 -5.19 10.12
CA PHE A 46 -3.48 -4.50 9.47
C PHE A 46 -2.21 -4.62 10.32
#